data_AF-A0A5C7QUX4-F1
#
_entry.id   AF-A0A5C7QUX4-F1
#
_cell.length_a   1.000
_cell.length_b   1.000
_cell.length_c   1.000
_cell.angle_alpha   90.00
_cell.angle_beta   90.00
_cell.angle_gamma   90.00
#
_symmetry.space_group_name_H-M   'P 1'
#
loop_
_entity.id
_entity.type
_entity.pdbx_description
1 polymer ?
#
loop_
_entity_poly.entity_id
_entity_poly.type
_entity_poly.pdbx_seq_one_letter_code
_entity_poly.pdbx_strand_id
1 'polypeptide(L)'
;MKSFQIGLGLGALALATSATAQVYFSEANEFVLDRACEAVTSIKKHSNVSTLAAGQAFPALGTNREPQPTHAYLQIGADKKWVELSCGHYSRAVATAATESRPTTETAARNCLPFFDNHHNPVRLKNGLADITPAAPHLDAFGQAVNTVCGAAGNKVSPEAFKQMLRQHPEVLARIKTFTQDKVFANRPAKANPEDYLTDLTEAWFAVHAFEHIFCGEPEANGPIGGLHYVGRYLQLQQTGEACRMDNLRQNEVVPNVLYSMGVIMQFGNYTARSSIKGYGLSLSAEDLLKLGTRAFTDNPTDSRDKTTACLLPIQDDGYQLTAVFARRNAGIRTFYPDATPSPTDPACKQGLSLN
;
A
#
# COMPACT_ATOMS: atom_id res chain seq x y z
N MET A 1 -35.54 40.51 -18.93
CA MET A 1 -34.11 40.48 -19.26
C MET A 1 -33.32 41.09 -18.10
N LYS A 2 -32.77 40.27 -17.20
CA LYS A 2 -31.79 40.70 -16.19
C LYS A 2 -30.73 39.61 -16.09
N SER A 3 -29.54 39.91 -16.61
CA SER A 3 -28.36 39.06 -16.55
C SER A 3 -27.90 38.89 -15.11
N PHE A 4 -27.68 37.65 -14.69
CA PHE A 4 -26.87 37.32 -13.52
C PHE A 4 -25.50 36.84 -14.01
N GLN A 5 -24.46 37.62 -13.73
CA GLN A 5 -23.07 37.20 -13.93
C GLN A 5 -22.67 36.26 -12.79
N ILE A 6 -22.26 35.04 -13.15
CA ILE A 6 -21.66 34.07 -12.23
C ILE A 6 -20.15 34.30 -12.28
N GLY A 7 -19.58 34.79 -11.18
CA GLY A 7 -18.14 34.80 -10.96
C GLY A 7 -17.65 33.41 -10.58
N LEU A 8 -16.87 32.77 -11.45
CA LEU A 8 -16.10 31.57 -11.12
C LEU A 8 -14.95 31.96 -10.19
N GLY A 9 -15.10 31.65 -8.90
CA GLY A 9 -13.98 31.58 -7.97
C GLY A 9 -13.30 30.22 -8.11
N LEU A 10 -12.13 30.18 -8.75
CA LEU A 10 -11.22 29.03 -8.66
C LEU A 10 -10.66 28.96 -7.23
N GLY A 11 -11.30 28.15 -6.39
CA GLY A 11 -10.77 27.76 -5.08
C GLY A 11 -9.98 26.46 -5.21
N ALA A 12 -8.65 26.54 -5.26
CA ALA A 12 -7.78 25.37 -5.16
C ALA A 12 -7.85 24.80 -3.73
N LEU A 13 -8.40 23.59 -3.58
CA LEU A 13 -8.46 22.87 -2.30
C LEU A 13 -7.27 21.90 -2.20
N ALA A 14 -6.35 22.18 -1.27
CA ALA A 14 -5.24 21.30 -0.94
C ALA A 14 -5.71 20.14 -0.03
N LEU A 15 -5.41 18.91 -0.44
CA LEU A 15 -5.61 17.69 0.35
C LEU A 15 -4.50 17.58 1.40
N ALA A 16 -4.86 17.47 2.68
CA ALA A 16 -3.91 17.20 3.75
C ALA A 16 -3.77 15.67 3.93
N THR A 17 -2.80 15.07 3.24
CA THR A 17 -2.25 13.77 3.62
C THR A 17 -1.30 13.99 4.79
N SER A 18 -1.39 13.19 5.85
CA SER A 18 -0.42 13.16 6.96
C SER A 18 0.95 12.75 6.42
N ALA A 19 1.71 13.74 5.94
CA ALA A 19 3.03 13.54 5.38
C ALA A 19 4.02 13.31 6.53
N THR A 20 4.69 12.17 6.53
CA THR A 20 5.93 12.03 7.30
C THR A 20 6.96 12.98 6.68
N ALA A 21 7.53 13.87 7.51
CA ALA A 21 8.29 15.01 7.01
C ALA A 21 9.62 14.63 6.33
N GLN A 22 10.14 13.43 6.58
CA GLN A 22 11.34 12.82 6.00
C GLN A 22 11.30 11.30 6.21
N VAL A 23 11.76 10.51 5.24
CA VAL A 23 11.89 9.05 5.34
C VAL A 23 13.33 8.66 5.08
N TYR A 24 13.99 8.11 6.10
CA TYR A 24 15.37 7.65 5.99
C TYR A 24 15.44 6.20 5.52
N PHE A 25 16.41 5.91 4.66
CA PHE A 25 16.80 4.55 4.33
C PHE A 25 17.64 3.95 5.47
N SER A 26 17.63 2.64 5.60
CA SER A 26 18.48 1.92 6.55
C SER A 26 19.93 1.87 6.12
N GLU A 27 20.16 1.77 4.82
CA GLU A 27 21.46 1.90 4.16
C GLU A 27 21.36 2.96 3.07
N ALA A 28 22.47 3.64 2.78
CA ALA A 28 22.49 4.63 1.73
C ALA A 28 22.34 3.97 0.35
N ASN A 29 21.36 4.40 -0.44
CA ASN A 29 21.25 4.00 -1.84
C ASN A 29 22.15 4.90 -2.69
N GLU A 30 22.67 4.45 -3.82
CA GLU A 30 23.38 5.36 -4.73
C GLU A 30 22.37 6.13 -5.60
N PHE A 31 22.49 7.45 -5.68
CA PHE A 31 21.69 8.31 -6.55
C PHE A 31 22.61 8.98 -7.57
N VAL A 32 22.37 8.72 -8.85
CA VAL A 32 23.14 9.21 -9.99
C VAL A 32 22.40 10.36 -10.64
N LEU A 33 23.09 11.48 -10.83
CA LEU A 33 22.52 12.64 -11.50
C LEU A 33 22.52 12.45 -13.02
N ASP A 34 21.35 12.52 -13.65
CA ASP A 34 21.19 12.48 -15.11
C ASP A 34 21.50 13.84 -15.75
N ARG A 35 21.42 14.92 -14.95
CA ARG A 35 21.68 16.30 -15.36
C ARG A 35 22.29 17.10 -14.20
N ALA A 36 22.89 18.24 -14.53
CA ALA A 36 23.38 19.15 -13.50
C ALA A 36 22.22 19.68 -12.66
N CYS A 37 22.37 19.65 -11.33
CA CYS A 37 21.29 19.99 -10.41
C CYS A 37 21.74 20.74 -9.17
N GLU A 38 20.82 21.53 -8.62
CA GLU A 38 21.03 22.23 -7.37
C GLU A 38 20.79 21.30 -6.17
N ALA A 39 21.70 21.39 -5.20
CA ALA A 39 21.59 20.73 -3.92
C ALA A 39 21.45 21.77 -2.82
N VAL A 40 20.43 21.61 -1.96
CA VAL A 40 20.09 22.59 -0.92
C VAL A 40 20.04 21.95 0.47
N THR A 41 20.47 22.67 1.51
CA THR A 41 20.35 22.16 2.89
C THR A 41 18.89 22.19 3.38
N SER A 42 18.06 23.09 2.85
CA SER A 42 16.63 23.18 3.17
C SER A 42 15.82 23.40 1.91
N ILE A 43 14.90 22.49 1.60
CA ILE A 43 13.98 22.60 0.46
C ILE A 43 13.13 23.88 0.58
N LYS A 44 12.58 24.15 1.78
CA LYS A 44 11.69 25.29 2.01
C LYS A 44 12.40 26.64 1.93
N LYS A 45 13.64 26.74 2.40
CA LYS A 45 14.40 28.01 2.43
C LYS A 45 15.32 28.18 1.22
N HIS A 46 15.50 27.14 0.40
CA HIS A 46 16.43 27.13 -0.72
C HIS A 46 17.85 27.58 -0.32
N SER A 47 18.34 27.10 0.83
CA SER A 47 19.55 27.62 1.47
C SER A 47 20.80 26.79 1.17
N ASN A 48 21.97 27.44 1.15
CA ASN A 48 23.28 26.83 0.93
C ASN A 48 23.33 26.00 -0.36
N VAL A 49 22.93 26.64 -1.47
CA VAL A 49 22.86 26.03 -2.79
C VAL A 49 24.25 25.60 -3.25
N SER A 50 24.34 24.41 -3.81
CA SER A 50 25.56 23.91 -4.46
C SER A 50 25.16 23.24 -5.77
N THR A 51 25.85 23.56 -6.86
CA THR A 51 25.60 22.94 -8.17
C THR A 51 26.39 21.65 -8.27
N LEU A 52 25.68 20.55 -8.52
CA LEU A 52 26.25 19.23 -8.80
C LEU A 52 26.20 18.97 -10.31
N ALA A 53 27.22 18.30 -10.84
CA ALA A 53 27.32 18.00 -12.25
C ALA A 53 26.61 16.69 -12.62
N ALA A 54 26.16 16.59 -13.88
CA ALA A 54 25.62 15.36 -14.43
C ALA A 54 26.65 14.21 -14.36
N GLY A 55 26.18 12.98 -14.18
CA GLY A 55 26.98 11.77 -14.05
C GLY A 55 27.58 11.54 -12.67
N GLN A 56 27.45 12.48 -11.73
CA GLN A 56 27.91 12.28 -10.36
C GLN A 56 26.96 11.36 -9.59
N ALA A 57 27.53 10.47 -8.78
CA ALA A 57 26.82 9.56 -7.91
C ALA A 57 27.03 9.94 -6.44
N PHE A 58 25.96 9.91 -5.64
CA PHE A 58 26.00 10.25 -4.23
C PHE A 58 25.23 9.24 -3.38
N PRO A 59 25.68 8.94 -2.14
CA PRO A 59 24.89 8.18 -1.20
C PRO A 59 23.63 8.95 -0.80
N ALA A 60 22.46 8.46 -1.20
CA ALA A 60 21.16 8.92 -0.76
C ALA A 60 20.77 8.23 0.55
N LEU A 61 20.47 9.03 1.56
CA LEU A 61 20.12 8.61 2.91
C LEU A 61 18.60 8.54 3.14
N GLY A 62 17.78 9.04 2.20
CA GLY A 62 16.32 9.08 2.36
C GLY A 62 15.59 9.95 1.33
N THR A 63 14.30 10.17 1.56
CA THR A 63 13.41 11.05 0.81
C THR A 63 12.68 12.05 1.70
N ASN A 64 12.15 13.13 1.12
CA ASN A 64 11.55 14.23 1.88
C ASN A 64 10.10 14.00 2.32
N ARG A 65 9.38 13.02 1.76
CA ARG A 65 8.01 12.67 2.15
C ARG A 65 7.57 11.40 1.45
N GLU A 66 6.51 10.79 1.98
CA GLU A 66 5.76 9.71 1.34
C GLU A 66 4.27 10.08 1.33
N PRO A 67 3.46 9.56 0.38
CA PRO A 67 3.80 8.60 -0.68
C PRO A 67 4.42 9.19 -1.96
N GLN A 68 4.62 10.52 -2.03
CA GLN A 68 5.07 11.22 -3.24
C GLN A 68 6.34 12.03 -2.95
N PRO A 69 7.49 11.36 -2.80
CA PRO A 69 8.74 12.07 -2.59
C PRO A 69 9.04 12.95 -3.80
N THR A 70 9.58 14.13 -3.55
CA THR A 70 10.06 15.03 -4.61
C THR A 70 11.55 15.26 -4.54
N HIS A 71 12.21 14.89 -3.43
CA HIS A 71 13.64 15.09 -3.23
C HIS A 71 14.28 13.86 -2.58
N ALA A 72 15.50 13.56 -2.99
CA ALA A 72 16.42 12.66 -2.31
C ALA A 72 17.30 13.45 -1.33
N TYR A 73 17.60 12.84 -0.18
CA TYR A 73 18.55 13.37 0.79
C TYR A 73 19.92 12.77 0.53
N LEU A 74 20.86 13.52 -0.03
CA LEU A 74 22.17 13.03 -0.46
C LEU A 74 23.27 13.42 0.54
N GLN A 75 24.24 12.54 0.74
CA GLN A 75 25.52 12.80 1.40
C GLN A 75 26.52 13.31 0.34
N ILE A 76 27.03 14.53 0.52
CA ILE A 76 27.94 15.20 -0.41
C ILE A 76 29.17 15.64 0.39
N GLY A 77 30.23 14.81 0.37
CA GLY A 77 31.38 14.99 1.26
C GLY A 77 30.94 14.88 2.72
N ALA A 78 31.21 15.91 3.53
CA ALA A 78 30.74 15.98 4.92
C ALA A 78 29.30 16.50 5.05
N ASP A 79 28.77 17.13 4.01
CA ASP A 79 27.45 17.77 4.03
C ASP A 79 26.33 16.81 3.66
N LYS A 80 25.11 17.18 4.06
CA LYS A 80 23.88 16.53 3.61
C LYS A 80 22.97 17.56 2.97
N LYS A 81 22.47 17.25 1.76
CA LYS A 81 21.64 18.18 0.98
C LYS A 81 20.50 17.44 0.29
N TRP A 82 19.46 18.18 -0.01
CA TRP A 82 18.32 17.74 -0.80
C TRP A 82 18.56 18.03 -2.26
N VAL A 83 18.29 17.04 -3.10
CA VAL A 83 18.28 17.17 -4.56
C VAL A 83 16.94 16.67 -5.08
N GLU A 84 16.37 17.35 -6.06
CA GLU A 84 15.10 16.94 -6.66
C GLU A 84 15.21 15.56 -7.31
N LEU A 85 14.20 14.69 -7.14
CA LEU A 85 14.24 13.35 -7.71
C LEU A 85 14.24 13.35 -9.24
N SER A 86 13.67 14.38 -9.88
CA SER A 86 13.67 14.52 -11.35
C SER A 86 15.06 14.79 -11.94
N CYS A 87 16.08 15.00 -11.11
CA CYS A 87 17.45 15.25 -11.52
C CYS A 87 18.26 13.99 -11.83
N GLY A 88 17.77 12.83 -11.41
CA GLY A 88 18.57 11.62 -11.42
C GLY A 88 17.76 10.37 -11.15
N HIS A 89 18.45 9.27 -10.97
CA HIS A 89 17.87 7.99 -10.65
C HIS A 89 18.71 7.25 -9.61
N TYR A 90 18.10 6.32 -8.90
CA TYR A 90 18.85 5.43 -8.03
C TYR A 90 19.62 4.40 -8.86
N SER A 91 20.93 4.34 -8.69
CA SER A 91 21.81 3.39 -9.35
C SER A 91 21.61 1.98 -8.76
N ARG A 92 21.56 0.98 -9.64
CA ARG A 92 21.74 -0.44 -9.29
C ARG A 92 23.23 -0.78 -9.44
N ALA A 93 24.10 -0.42 -8.49
CA ALA A 93 25.51 -0.84 -8.54
C ALA A 93 25.96 -1.52 -7.24
N VAL A 94 26.30 -2.80 -7.39
CA VAL A 94 26.95 -3.69 -6.43
C VAL A 94 28.40 -3.23 -6.26
N ALA A 95 28.82 -2.95 -5.02
CA ALA A 95 30.20 -2.61 -4.71
C ALA A 95 31.13 -3.81 -5.00
N THR A 96 31.99 -3.68 -6.01
CA THR A 96 33.07 -4.62 -6.33
C THR A 96 34.30 -4.35 -5.47
N ALA A 97 34.74 -5.35 -4.71
CA ALA A 97 36.13 -5.53 -4.32
C ALA A 97 36.55 -6.99 -4.56
N ALA A 98 37.57 -7.18 -5.40
CA ALA A 98 38.28 -8.46 -5.63
C ALA A 98 38.98 -8.89 -4.32
N THR A 99 39.22 -10.16 -3.96
CA THR A 99 39.70 -11.36 -4.67
C THR A 99 39.37 -12.53 -3.73
N GLU A 100 38.80 -13.68 -4.12
CA GLU A 100 39.51 -14.91 -4.52
C GLU A 100 38.45 -15.99 -4.82
N SER A 101 38.78 -16.92 -5.70
CA SER A 101 37.89 -17.82 -6.46
C SER A 101 37.39 -19.09 -5.75
N ARG A 102 36.07 -19.38 -5.79
CA ARG A 102 35.46 -20.72 -6.07
C ARG A 102 33.93 -20.68 -6.26
N PRO A 103 33.28 -21.77 -6.74
CA PRO A 103 32.53 -21.83 -8.00
C PRO A 103 31.05 -21.42 -7.91
N THR A 104 30.54 -21.01 -9.08
CA THR A 104 29.14 -20.80 -9.49
C THR A 104 28.09 -21.62 -8.75
N THR A 105 27.20 -20.96 -7.99
CA THR A 105 25.73 -20.96 -8.13
C THR A 105 25.16 -19.88 -7.20
N GLU A 106 24.69 -18.75 -7.75
CA GLU A 106 23.58 -17.92 -7.23
C GLU A 106 23.68 -16.52 -7.84
N THR A 107 22.67 -16.19 -8.62
CA THR A 107 22.29 -14.83 -8.99
C THR A 107 22.41 -13.93 -7.77
N ALA A 108 23.22 -12.88 -7.85
CA ALA A 108 23.45 -11.91 -6.78
C ALA A 108 22.15 -11.60 -6.02
N ALA A 109 22.04 -12.12 -4.80
CA ALA A 109 20.93 -11.90 -3.90
C ALA A 109 20.87 -10.40 -3.61
N ARG A 110 19.96 -9.69 -4.29
CA ARG A 110 19.47 -8.40 -3.81
C ARG A 110 18.96 -8.66 -2.38
N ASN A 111 19.24 -7.76 -1.44
CA ASN A 111 18.78 -7.80 -0.04
C ASN A 111 17.24 -7.91 0.02
N CYS A 112 16.72 -9.11 -0.19
CA CYS A 112 15.32 -9.43 -0.40
C CYS A 112 14.90 -10.25 0.80
N LEU A 113 14.55 -9.55 1.86
CA LEU A 113 14.20 -10.18 3.12
C LEU A 113 12.79 -10.77 3.03
N PRO A 114 12.53 -11.94 3.62
CA PRO A 114 11.21 -12.52 3.59
C PRO A 114 10.21 -11.64 4.35
N PHE A 115 8.96 -11.64 3.88
CA PHE A 115 7.79 -11.26 4.67
C PHE A 115 7.41 -12.35 5.68
N PHE A 116 7.59 -13.62 5.29
CA PHE A 116 7.25 -14.78 6.10
C PHE A 116 8.42 -15.75 6.23
N ASP A 117 8.71 -16.19 7.45
CA ASP A 117 9.63 -17.28 7.75
C ASP A 117 9.14 -18.11 8.95
N ASN A 118 9.92 -19.09 9.39
CA ASN A 118 9.59 -19.94 10.55
C ASN A 118 10.58 -19.75 11.70
N HIS A 119 11.29 -18.62 11.73
CA HIS A 119 12.33 -18.33 12.71
C HIS A 119 11.82 -17.31 13.71
N HIS A 120 11.91 -17.62 15.01
CA HIS A 120 11.64 -16.61 16.02
C HIS A 120 12.82 -15.63 16.12
N ASN A 121 12.73 -14.49 15.44
CA ASN A 121 13.82 -13.53 15.25
C ASN A 121 13.44 -12.10 15.69
N PRO A 122 12.95 -11.93 16.94
CA PRO A 122 12.35 -10.67 17.36
C PRO A 122 13.31 -9.49 17.26
N VAL A 123 12.80 -8.37 16.73
CA VAL A 123 13.53 -7.11 16.55
C VAL A 123 12.94 -6.01 17.42
N ARG A 124 13.76 -5.02 17.75
CA ARG A 124 13.32 -3.85 18.53
C ARG A 124 12.57 -2.86 17.63
N LEU A 125 11.27 -2.75 17.86
CA LEU A 125 10.37 -1.78 17.24
C LEU A 125 10.18 -0.55 18.15
N LYS A 126 9.43 0.45 17.66
CA LYS A 126 9.03 1.61 18.47
C LYS A 126 8.21 1.22 19.71
N ASN A 127 7.32 0.24 19.54
CA ASN A 127 6.32 -0.14 20.55
C ASN A 127 6.73 -1.39 21.35
N GLY A 128 7.95 -1.88 21.20
CA GLY A 128 8.43 -3.05 21.94
C GLY A 128 9.29 -3.99 21.09
N LEU A 129 9.48 -5.20 21.60
CA LEU A 129 10.16 -6.28 20.91
C LEU A 129 9.11 -7.15 20.22
N ALA A 130 9.22 -7.36 18.92
CA ALA A 130 8.31 -8.22 18.17
C ALA A 130 9.02 -8.89 17.00
N ASP A 131 8.53 -10.07 16.64
CA ASP A 131 8.88 -10.75 15.39
C ASP A 131 8.17 -10.06 14.23
N ILE A 132 8.90 -9.72 13.16
CA ILE A 132 8.36 -9.00 11.99
C ILE A 132 8.16 -9.92 10.78
N THR A 133 8.47 -11.21 10.92
CA THR A 133 8.40 -12.23 9.87
C THR A 133 7.59 -13.43 10.36
N PRO A 134 6.26 -13.30 10.46
CA PRO A 134 5.43 -14.40 10.94
C PRO A 134 5.50 -15.62 10.02
N ALA A 135 5.05 -16.76 10.53
CA ALA A 135 4.78 -17.92 9.70
C ALA A 135 3.86 -17.56 8.53
N ALA A 136 4.13 -18.15 7.36
CA ALA A 136 3.30 -17.95 6.18
C ALA A 136 1.85 -18.39 6.47
N PRO A 137 0.84 -17.57 6.13
CA PRO A 137 -0.55 -17.95 6.36
C PRO A 137 -0.96 -19.07 5.40
N HIS A 138 -1.93 -19.86 5.84
CA HIS A 138 -2.63 -20.79 4.95
C HIS A 138 -3.64 -20.01 4.09
N LEU A 139 -3.57 -20.15 2.77
CA LEU A 139 -4.56 -19.58 1.86
C LEU A 139 -5.60 -20.63 1.49
N ASP A 140 -6.87 -20.32 1.76
CA ASP A 140 -8.00 -21.11 1.28
C ASP A 140 -8.15 -21.01 -0.26
N ALA A 141 -9.10 -21.77 -0.81
CA ALA A 141 -9.33 -21.82 -2.25
C ALA A 141 -9.67 -20.43 -2.83
N PHE A 142 -10.42 -19.61 -2.09
CA PHE A 142 -10.79 -18.28 -2.55
C PHE A 142 -9.61 -17.31 -2.53
N GLY A 143 -8.78 -17.33 -1.49
CA GLY A 143 -7.54 -16.55 -1.43
C GLY A 143 -6.57 -16.90 -2.55
N GLN A 144 -6.45 -18.17 -2.90
CA GLN A 144 -5.68 -18.61 -4.07
C GLN A 144 -6.28 -18.08 -5.38
N ALA A 145 -7.61 -18.04 -5.50
CA ALA A 145 -8.29 -17.47 -6.66
C ALA A 145 -8.06 -15.95 -6.77
N VAL A 146 -8.08 -15.21 -5.66
CA VAL A 146 -7.71 -13.79 -5.63
C VAL A 146 -6.28 -13.57 -6.13
N ASN A 147 -5.32 -14.34 -5.63
CA ASN A 147 -3.93 -14.29 -6.10
C ASN A 147 -3.81 -14.60 -7.60
N THR A 148 -4.58 -15.58 -8.09
CA THR A 148 -4.62 -15.96 -9.50
C THR A 148 -5.12 -14.82 -10.38
N VAL A 149 -6.21 -14.16 -9.96
CA VAL A 149 -6.77 -13.00 -10.67
C VAL A 149 -5.82 -11.80 -10.61
N CYS A 150 -5.18 -11.56 -9.46
CA CYS A 150 -4.16 -10.51 -9.34
C CYS A 150 -2.95 -10.78 -10.23
N GLY A 151 -2.55 -12.04 -10.49
CA GLY A 151 -1.50 -12.39 -11.44
C GLY A 151 -0.12 -11.87 -11.06
N ALA A 152 0.72 -11.52 -12.04
CA ALA A 152 2.03 -10.92 -11.80
C ALA A 152 1.93 -9.52 -11.12
N ALA A 153 3.02 -9.02 -10.56
CA ALA A 153 3.07 -7.66 -10.03
C ALA A 153 2.74 -6.62 -11.12
N GLY A 154 1.93 -5.61 -10.78
CA GLY A 154 1.49 -4.57 -11.71
C GLY A 154 0.41 -4.98 -12.72
N ASN A 155 -0.06 -6.23 -12.69
CA ASN A 155 -1.20 -6.65 -13.49
C ASN A 155 -2.49 -5.92 -13.08
N LYS A 156 -3.38 -5.69 -14.05
CA LYS A 156 -4.68 -5.04 -13.85
C LYS A 156 -5.81 -6.05 -13.93
N VAL A 157 -6.70 -6.02 -12.96
CA VAL A 157 -7.85 -6.91 -12.87
C VAL A 157 -9.04 -6.27 -13.55
N SER A 158 -9.69 -7.02 -14.45
CA SER A 158 -10.93 -6.55 -15.05
C SER A 158 -12.14 -6.84 -14.15
N PRO A 159 -13.21 -6.03 -14.22
CA PRO A 159 -14.48 -6.33 -13.57
C PRO A 159 -15.03 -7.72 -13.93
N GLU A 160 -14.84 -8.18 -15.17
CA GLU A 160 -15.34 -9.49 -15.59
C GLU A 160 -14.53 -10.64 -14.98
N ALA A 161 -13.21 -10.50 -14.84
CA ALA A 161 -12.39 -11.50 -14.14
C ALA A 161 -12.81 -11.62 -12.67
N PHE A 162 -13.13 -10.51 -12.01
CA PHE A 162 -13.68 -10.50 -10.65
C PHE A 162 -15.04 -11.20 -10.56
N LYS A 163 -15.96 -10.91 -11.50
CA LYS A 163 -17.25 -11.61 -11.56
C LYS A 163 -17.08 -13.11 -11.79
N GLN A 164 -16.22 -13.49 -12.73
CA GLN A 164 -15.95 -14.89 -13.03
C GLN A 164 -15.37 -15.62 -11.82
N MET A 165 -14.43 -15.01 -11.09
CA MET A 165 -13.91 -15.54 -9.84
C MET A 165 -15.02 -15.80 -8.82
N LEU A 166 -15.92 -14.84 -8.58
CA LEU A 166 -17.02 -15.03 -7.64
C LEU A 166 -18.08 -16.02 -8.12
N ARG A 167 -18.30 -16.17 -9.43
CA ARG A 167 -19.16 -17.22 -10.00
C ARG A 167 -18.57 -18.62 -9.84
N GLN A 168 -17.24 -18.74 -9.86
CA GLN A 168 -16.52 -20.00 -9.58
C GLN A 168 -16.50 -20.34 -8.09
N HIS A 169 -16.78 -19.36 -7.22
CA HIS A 169 -16.88 -19.50 -5.77
C HIS A 169 -18.26 -19.05 -5.25
N PRO A 170 -19.36 -19.69 -5.70
CA PRO A 170 -20.72 -19.25 -5.37
C PRO A 170 -21.01 -19.27 -3.86
N GLU A 171 -20.36 -20.16 -3.11
CA GLU A 171 -20.44 -20.23 -1.66
C GLU A 171 -19.86 -18.99 -0.97
N VAL A 172 -18.77 -18.42 -1.50
CA VAL A 172 -18.15 -17.18 -1.00
C VAL A 172 -19.09 -16.01 -1.29
N LEU A 173 -19.59 -15.91 -2.52
CA LEU A 173 -20.55 -14.87 -2.90
C LEU A 173 -21.80 -14.90 -2.00
N ALA A 174 -22.33 -16.08 -1.71
CA ALA A 174 -23.47 -16.25 -0.81
C ALA A 174 -23.18 -15.77 0.62
N ARG A 175 -21.99 -16.04 1.16
CA ARG A 175 -21.57 -15.58 2.50
C ARG A 175 -21.36 -14.06 2.55
N ILE A 176 -20.71 -13.47 1.54
CA ILE A 176 -20.57 -12.01 1.44
C ILE A 176 -21.95 -11.35 1.35
N LYS A 177 -22.83 -11.89 0.50
CA LYS A 177 -24.21 -11.41 0.35
C LYS A 177 -24.98 -11.46 1.67
N THR A 178 -24.91 -12.58 2.39
CA THR A 178 -25.54 -12.74 3.71
C THR A 178 -25.00 -11.74 4.72
N PHE A 179 -23.66 -11.61 4.82
CA PHE A 179 -23.00 -10.69 5.74
C PHE A 179 -23.39 -9.23 5.51
N THR A 180 -23.53 -8.86 4.24
CA THR A 180 -23.92 -7.50 3.84
C THR A 180 -25.43 -7.29 3.81
N GLN A 181 -26.23 -8.28 4.23
CA GLN A 181 -27.69 -8.24 4.22
C GLN A 181 -28.24 -7.90 2.84
N ASP A 182 -27.68 -8.56 1.82
CA ASP A 182 -28.06 -8.43 0.41
C ASP A 182 -27.85 -7.02 -0.17
N LYS A 183 -27.09 -6.16 0.51
CA LYS A 183 -27.00 -4.73 0.18
C LYS A 183 -25.57 -4.23 0.09
N VAL A 184 -25.23 -3.63 -1.06
CA VAL A 184 -23.92 -3.02 -1.34
C VAL A 184 -23.99 -1.48 -1.30
N PHE A 185 -25.00 -0.87 -1.92
CA PHE A 185 -25.16 0.58 -1.90
C PHE A 185 -26.25 0.98 -0.91
N ALA A 186 -25.93 1.93 -0.02
CA ALA A 186 -26.87 2.44 0.98
C ALA A 186 -28.20 2.95 0.38
N ASN A 187 -28.13 3.55 -0.81
CA ASN A 187 -29.25 4.18 -1.52
C ASN A 187 -29.91 3.27 -2.58
N ARG A 188 -29.53 1.99 -2.67
CA ARG A 188 -30.17 1.00 -3.56
C ARG A 188 -30.95 -0.03 -2.72
N PRO A 189 -32.01 -0.64 -3.28
CA PRO A 189 -32.67 -1.76 -2.61
C PRO A 189 -31.72 -2.96 -2.48
N ALA A 190 -31.96 -3.81 -1.49
CA ALA A 190 -31.30 -5.10 -1.37
C ALA A 190 -31.55 -5.97 -2.61
N LYS A 191 -30.54 -6.73 -3.02
CA LYS A 191 -30.55 -7.57 -4.22
C LYS A 191 -30.72 -9.03 -3.83
N ALA A 192 -31.95 -9.54 -3.91
CA ALA A 192 -32.23 -10.95 -3.62
C ALA A 192 -31.52 -11.89 -4.62
N ASN A 193 -31.48 -11.51 -5.90
CA ASN A 193 -30.79 -12.26 -6.94
C ASN A 193 -29.25 -12.14 -6.83
N PRO A 194 -28.50 -13.26 -6.80
CA PRO A 194 -27.03 -13.22 -6.67
C PRO A 194 -26.29 -12.48 -7.79
N GLU A 195 -26.76 -12.50 -9.03
CA GLU A 195 -26.11 -11.82 -10.16
C GLU A 195 -26.33 -10.31 -10.13
N ASP A 196 -27.52 -9.85 -9.72
CA ASP A 196 -27.77 -8.44 -9.46
C ASP A 196 -26.91 -7.93 -8.30
N TYR A 197 -26.78 -8.73 -7.23
CA TYR A 197 -25.90 -8.43 -6.11
C TYR A 197 -24.43 -8.37 -6.56
N LEU A 198 -23.97 -9.34 -7.35
CA LEU A 198 -22.62 -9.39 -7.89
C LEU A 198 -22.32 -8.19 -8.79
N THR A 199 -23.32 -7.70 -9.54
CA THR A 199 -23.19 -6.49 -10.34
C THR A 199 -22.97 -5.25 -9.48
N ASP A 200 -23.79 -5.05 -8.44
CA ASP A 200 -23.60 -3.95 -7.49
C ASP A 200 -22.25 -4.07 -6.75
N LEU A 201 -21.88 -5.28 -6.32
CA LEU A 201 -20.60 -5.56 -5.67
C LEU A 201 -19.43 -5.17 -6.58
N THR A 202 -19.47 -5.61 -7.84
CA THR A 202 -18.44 -5.28 -8.83
C THR A 202 -18.35 -3.76 -9.02
N GLU A 203 -19.49 -3.07 -9.12
CA GLU A 203 -19.49 -1.62 -9.27
C GLU A 203 -18.82 -0.92 -8.08
N ALA A 204 -19.17 -1.28 -6.84
CA ALA A 204 -18.59 -0.66 -5.65
C ALA A 204 -17.08 -0.87 -5.53
N TRP A 205 -16.57 -2.04 -5.92
CA TRP A 205 -15.14 -2.39 -5.84
C TRP A 205 -14.30 -1.85 -7.00
N PHE A 206 -14.90 -1.58 -8.16
CA PHE A 206 -14.15 -1.15 -9.36
C PHE A 206 -14.35 0.31 -9.73
N ALA A 207 -15.43 0.98 -9.30
CA ALA A 207 -15.71 2.38 -9.66
C ALA A 207 -14.59 3.35 -9.27
N VAL A 208 -13.80 3.01 -8.25
CA VAL A 208 -12.64 3.77 -7.76
C VAL A 208 -11.45 2.85 -7.41
N HIS A 209 -11.31 1.74 -8.14
CA HIS A 209 -10.15 0.83 -8.14
C HIS A 209 -9.81 0.16 -6.80
N ALA A 210 -10.80 -0.10 -5.92
CA ALA A 210 -10.55 -0.71 -4.61
C ALA A 210 -10.00 -2.13 -4.71
N PHE A 211 -10.49 -2.96 -5.63
CA PHE A 211 -10.05 -4.36 -5.71
C PHE A 211 -8.55 -4.46 -5.97
N GLU A 212 -8.06 -3.80 -7.02
CA GLU A 212 -6.64 -3.76 -7.35
C GLU A 212 -5.82 -3.15 -6.21
N HIS A 213 -6.27 -2.01 -5.67
CA HIS A 213 -5.60 -1.33 -4.57
C HIS A 213 -5.44 -2.23 -3.34
N ILE A 214 -6.54 -2.77 -2.82
CA ILE A 214 -6.54 -3.54 -1.57
C ILE A 214 -5.87 -4.91 -1.76
N PHE A 215 -6.20 -5.65 -2.82
CA PHE A 215 -5.76 -7.03 -2.99
C PHE A 215 -4.46 -7.19 -3.77
N CYS A 216 -4.29 -6.50 -4.89
CA CYS A 216 -3.18 -6.78 -5.81
C CYS A 216 -1.96 -5.89 -5.55
N GLY A 217 -2.18 -4.68 -5.02
CA GLY A 217 -1.18 -3.62 -4.93
C GLY A 217 -0.95 -2.94 -6.28
N GLU A 218 -0.71 -1.64 -6.25
CA GLU A 218 -0.57 -0.78 -7.42
C GLU A 218 0.86 -0.23 -7.47
N PRO A 219 1.86 -0.98 -7.98
CA PRO A 219 3.23 -0.47 -8.08
C PRO A 219 3.34 0.62 -9.15
N GLU A 220 3.96 1.75 -8.79
CA GLU A 220 4.32 2.81 -9.72
C GLU A 220 5.78 2.68 -10.16
N ALA A 221 6.07 2.99 -11.43
CA ALA A 221 7.41 2.80 -11.99
C ALA A 221 8.42 3.72 -11.29
N ASN A 222 9.37 3.12 -10.57
CA ASN A 222 10.35 3.84 -9.74
C ASN A 222 9.69 4.72 -8.66
N GLY A 223 8.48 4.37 -8.25
CA GLY A 223 7.63 5.16 -7.37
C GLY A 223 7.07 4.35 -6.19
N PRO A 224 5.97 4.85 -5.58
CA PRO A 224 5.33 4.19 -4.46
C PRO A 224 4.63 2.89 -4.89
N ILE A 225 4.22 2.12 -3.89
CA ILE A 225 3.22 1.06 -4.04
C ILE A 225 1.91 1.63 -3.50
N GLY A 226 0.85 1.65 -4.28
CA GLY A 226 -0.51 1.90 -3.80
C GLY A 226 -1.09 0.64 -3.17
N GLY A 227 -1.82 0.79 -2.05
CA GLY A 227 -2.59 -0.30 -1.47
C GLY A 227 -1.73 -1.44 -0.90
N LEU A 228 -1.94 -2.69 -1.36
CA LEU A 228 -1.24 -3.90 -0.92
C LEU A 228 -1.58 -4.28 0.54
N HIS A 229 -2.83 -4.67 0.77
CA HIS A 229 -3.39 -4.89 2.12
C HIS A 229 -3.91 -6.32 2.36
N TYR A 230 -3.84 -7.17 1.33
CA TYR A 230 -4.19 -8.58 1.43
C TYR A 230 -2.96 -9.44 1.71
N VAL A 231 -2.96 -10.19 2.82
CA VAL A 231 -1.82 -11.02 3.23
C VAL A 231 -1.42 -12.07 2.19
N GLY A 232 -2.40 -12.68 1.49
CA GLY A 232 -2.11 -13.68 0.47
C GLY A 232 -1.30 -13.13 -0.71
N ARG A 233 -1.41 -11.82 -0.99
CA ARG A 233 -0.62 -11.16 -2.02
C ARG A 233 0.85 -11.07 -1.64
N TYR A 234 1.18 -10.80 -0.38
CA TYR A 234 2.56 -10.83 0.11
C TYR A 234 3.16 -12.22 -0.06
N LEU A 235 2.40 -13.27 0.28
CA LEU A 235 2.86 -14.65 0.17
C LEU A 235 3.18 -15.01 -1.28
N GLN A 236 2.27 -14.70 -2.21
CA GLN A 236 2.48 -14.93 -3.64
C GLN A 236 3.70 -14.17 -4.17
N LEU A 237 3.82 -12.88 -3.84
CA LEU A 237 4.92 -12.05 -4.34
C LEU A 237 6.28 -12.46 -3.78
N GLN A 238 6.33 -12.96 -2.54
CA GLN A 238 7.54 -13.57 -1.99
C GLN A 238 7.90 -14.86 -2.73
N GLN A 239 6.93 -15.76 -2.96
CA GLN A 239 7.16 -17.05 -3.61
C GLN A 239 7.62 -16.92 -5.06
N THR A 240 7.14 -15.89 -5.75
CA THR A 240 7.52 -15.57 -7.14
C THR A 240 8.79 -14.72 -7.24
N GLY A 241 9.31 -14.22 -6.12
CA GLY A 241 10.46 -13.30 -6.09
C GLY A 241 10.13 -11.90 -6.61
N GLU A 242 8.86 -11.56 -6.76
CA GLU A 242 8.40 -10.26 -7.25
C GLU A 242 8.37 -9.19 -6.15
N ALA A 243 8.27 -9.55 -4.87
CA ALA A 243 8.40 -8.59 -3.78
C ALA A 243 9.06 -9.17 -2.53
N CYS A 244 9.64 -8.28 -1.74
CA CYS A 244 10.23 -8.62 -0.46
C CYS A 244 10.25 -7.45 0.50
N ARG A 245 10.55 -7.79 1.75
CA ARG A 245 10.65 -6.85 2.86
C ARG A 245 11.91 -6.01 2.74
N MET A 246 11.78 -4.73 3.07
CA MET A 246 12.91 -3.82 3.27
C MET A 246 13.54 -4.06 4.63
N ASP A 247 14.85 -3.84 4.74
CA ASP A 247 15.52 -3.81 6.03
C ASP A 247 15.24 -2.47 6.77
N ASN A 248 14.01 -2.18 7.17
CA ASN A 248 13.64 -0.88 7.76
C ASN A 248 13.00 -1.00 9.14
N LEU A 249 13.66 -1.74 10.04
CA LEU A 249 13.13 -2.21 11.34
C LEU A 249 12.35 -1.13 12.13
N ARG A 250 12.87 0.10 12.21
CA ARG A 250 12.27 1.19 13.02
C ARG A 250 10.92 1.69 12.53
N GLN A 251 10.56 1.40 11.28
CA GLN A 251 9.31 1.81 10.64
C GLN A 251 8.26 0.69 10.65
N ASN A 252 8.63 -0.51 11.12
CA ASN A 252 7.70 -1.63 11.19
C ASN A 252 6.76 -1.46 12.38
N GLU A 253 5.53 -1.90 12.19
CA GLU A 253 4.48 -1.89 13.20
C GLU A 253 3.84 -3.27 13.23
N VAL A 254 3.85 -3.91 14.40
CA VAL A 254 3.39 -5.28 14.55
C VAL A 254 2.48 -5.38 15.75
N VAL A 255 1.31 -5.99 15.53
CA VAL A 255 0.55 -6.64 16.60
C VAL A 255 0.72 -8.15 16.36
N PRO A 256 1.48 -8.84 17.24
CA PRO A 256 1.86 -10.24 17.00
C PRO A 256 0.67 -11.12 16.68
N ASN A 257 0.82 -11.92 15.63
CA ASN A 257 -0.19 -12.84 15.07
C ASN A 257 -1.47 -12.19 14.51
N VAL A 258 -1.53 -10.85 14.45
CA VAL A 258 -2.76 -10.13 14.13
C VAL A 258 -2.58 -9.23 12.91
N LEU A 259 -1.58 -8.35 12.92
CA LEU A 259 -1.36 -7.40 11.82
C LEU A 259 0.12 -6.99 11.76
N TYR A 260 0.59 -6.77 10.54
CA TYR A 260 1.99 -6.48 10.26
C TYR A 260 2.08 -5.39 9.22
N SER A 261 2.86 -4.35 9.53
CA SER A 261 3.19 -3.25 8.62
C SER A 261 4.71 -3.14 8.49
N MET A 262 5.20 -3.12 7.27
CA MET A 262 6.64 -3.19 6.95
C MET A 262 6.98 -2.45 5.66
N GLY A 263 8.27 -2.18 5.44
CA GLY A 263 8.72 -1.68 4.15
C GLY A 263 8.69 -2.78 3.09
N VAL A 264 8.29 -2.43 1.87
CA VAL A 264 8.15 -3.35 0.73
C VAL A 264 8.92 -2.81 -0.46
N ILE A 265 9.66 -3.70 -1.14
CA ILE A 265 10.19 -3.50 -2.49
C ILE A 265 9.46 -4.47 -3.40
N MET A 266 8.92 -3.97 -4.52
CA MET A 266 8.24 -4.77 -5.54
C MET A 266 8.90 -4.56 -6.90
N GLN A 267 9.18 -5.65 -7.61
CA GLN A 267 9.63 -5.69 -8.98
C GLN A 267 8.44 -5.96 -9.90
N PHE A 268 8.33 -5.23 -11.00
CA PHE A 268 7.29 -5.47 -12.00
C PHE A 268 7.79 -5.01 -13.37
N GLY A 269 7.71 -5.89 -14.37
CA GLY A 269 8.40 -5.66 -15.64
C GLY A 269 9.87 -5.32 -15.42
N ASN A 270 10.31 -4.17 -15.93
CA ASN A 270 11.69 -3.65 -15.75
C ASN A 270 11.82 -2.64 -14.60
N TYR A 271 10.75 -2.39 -13.85
CA TYR A 271 10.67 -1.33 -12.85
C TYR A 271 10.73 -1.87 -11.43
N THR A 272 11.01 -0.96 -10.50
CA THR A 272 10.92 -1.22 -9.06
C THR A 272 9.99 -0.20 -8.44
N ALA A 273 9.07 -0.65 -7.59
CA ALA A 273 8.28 0.20 -6.70
C ALA A 273 8.71 -0.04 -5.25
N ARG A 274 8.61 0.97 -4.40
CA ARG A 274 9.00 0.88 -2.98
C ARG A 274 7.99 1.59 -2.09
N SER A 275 7.82 1.12 -0.88
CA SER A 275 7.08 1.85 0.15
C SER A 275 7.65 1.53 1.50
N SER A 276 7.92 2.55 2.31
CA SER A 276 8.48 2.36 3.66
C SER A 276 7.51 1.72 4.63
N ILE A 277 6.21 1.75 4.34
CA ILE A 277 5.18 1.12 5.15
C ILE A 277 4.03 0.64 4.27
N LYS A 278 3.73 -0.65 4.40
CA LYS A 278 2.59 -1.36 3.84
C LYS A 278 2.23 -2.47 4.80
N GLY A 279 0.93 -2.70 4.99
CA GLY A 279 0.50 -3.64 6.00
C GLY A 279 -0.77 -4.38 5.63
N TYR A 280 -0.92 -5.52 6.31
CA TYR A 280 -1.99 -6.47 6.17
C TYR A 280 -2.43 -6.98 7.55
N GLY A 281 -3.68 -7.42 7.64
CA GLY A 281 -4.15 -8.23 8.77
C GLY A 281 -3.77 -9.69 8.50
N LEU A 282 -3.01 -10.31 9.39
CA LEU A 282 -2.65 -11.73 9.27
C LEU A 282 -3.87 -12.63 9.48
N SER A 283 -4.82 -12.21 10.32
CA SER A 283 -6.06 -12.95 10.59
C SER A 283 -7.12 -12.79 9.49
N LEU A 284 -7.03 -11.74 8.66
CA LEU A 284 -8.07 -11.42 7.68
C LEU A 284 -7.88 -12.18 6.36
N SER A 285 -8.83 -13.05 6.03
CA SER A 285 -8.87 -13.74 4.74
C SER A 285 -9.27 -12.80 3.59
N ALA A 286 -9.19 -13.30 2.36
CA ALA A 286 -9.68 -12.53 1.20
C ALA A 286 -11.20 -12.28 1.26
N GLU A 287 -11.96 -13.27 1.74
CA GLU A 287 -13.41 -13.14 1.93
C GLU A 287 -13.73 -12.10 3.00
N ASP A 288 -12.95 -12.05 4.08
CA ASP A 288 -13.17 -11.10 5.18
C ASP A 288 -12.95 -9.66 4.75
N LEU A 289 -11.91 -9.39 3.95
CA LEU A 289 -11.68 -8.07 3.36
C LEU A 289 -12.85 -7.65 2.45
N LEU A 290 -13.39 -8.58 1.64
CA LEU A 290 -14.57 -8.30 0.82
C LEU A 290 -15.82 -8.01 1.68
N LYS A 291 -16.08 -8.83 2.70
CA LYS A 291 -17.18 -8.65 3.65
C LYS A 291 -17.11 -7.30 4.35
N LEU A 292 -16.00 -7.03 5.02
CA LEU A 292 -15.79 -5.83 5.83
C LEU A 292 -15.81 -4.57 4.97
N GLY A 293 -15.06 -4.54 3.86
CA GLY A 293 -15.01 -3.39 2.96
C GLY A 293 -16.38 -3.08 2.36
N THR A 294 -17.13 -4.11 1.93
CA THR A 294 -18.47 -3.92 1.36
C THR A 294 -19.47 -3.47 2.43
N ARG A 295 -19.46 -4.08 3.61
CA ARG A 295 -20.36 -3.70 4.71
C ARG A 295 -20.09 -2.28 5.20
N ALA A 296 -18.81 -1.92 5.37
CA ALA A 296 -18.41 -0.57 5.73
C ALA A 296 -18.88 0.47 4.68
N PHE A 297 -18.85 0.11 3.39
CA PHE A 297 -19.36 0.95 2.31
C PHE A 297 -20.88 1.17 2.37
N THR A 298 -21.65 0.12 2.66
CA THR A 298 -23.10 0.22 2.87
C THR A 298 -23.43 1.08 4.10
N ASP A 299 -22.75 0.85 5.21
CA ASP A 299 -23.11 1.44 6.51
C ASP A 299 -22.62 2.88 6.70
N ASN A 300 -21.62 3.30 5.91
CA ASN A 300 -21.04 4.64 5.97
C ASN A 300 -21.27 5.39 4.63
N PRO A 301 -22.53 5.76 4.29
CA PRO A 301 -22.84 6.54 3.09
C PRO A 301 -22.20 7.93 3.13
N THR A 302 -21.83 8.42 1.95
CA THR A 302 -21.44 9.81 1.70
C THR A 302 -22.05 10.28 0.39
N ASP A 303 -22.39 11.56 0.30
CA ASP A 303 -22.84 12.18 -0.95
C ASP A 303 -21.66 12.66 -1.81
N SER A 304 -20.44 12.62 -1.27
CA SER A 304 -19.25 13.12 -1.94
C SER A 304 -18.85 12.26 -3.14
N ARG A 305 -18.96 12.83 -4.34
CA ARG A 305 -18.50 12.19 -5.59
C ARG A 305 -16.99 12.28 -5.78
N ASP A 306 -16.39 13.42 -5.47
CA ASP A 306 -15.01 13.72 -5.86
C ASP A 306 -14.03 13.66 -4.69
N LYS A 307 -14.50 13.90 -3.46
CA LYS A 307 -13.66 13.83 -2.25
C LYS A 307 -13.78 12.46 -1.60
N THR A 308 -12.64 11.88 -1.29
CA THR A 308 -12.58 10.67 -0.47
C THR A 308 -12.91 11.03 0.97
N THR A 309 -13.85 10.30 1.56
CA THR A 309 -14.12 10.32 3.01
C THR A 309 -13.53 9.06 3.63
N ALA A 310 -12.85 9.20 4.76
CA ALA A 310 -12.29 8.09 5.51
C ALA A 310 -12.84 8.05 6.93
N CYS A 311 -12.84 6.87 7.54
CA CYS A 311 -13.13 6.68 8.94
C CYS A 311 -12.40 5.45 9.51
N LEU A 312 -12.21 5.43 10.83
CA LEU A 312 -11.68 4.30 11.58
C LEU A 312 -12.79 3.33 11.94
N LEU A 313 -12.66 2.09 11.48
CA LEU A 313 -13.61 1.01 11.69
C LEU A 313 -13.08 0.02 12.74
N PRO A 314 -13.69 -0.05 13.93
CA PRO A 314 -13.43 -1.14 14.87
C PRO A 314 -13.90 -2.47 14.28
N ILE A 315 -13.06 -3.50 14.36
CA ILE A 315 -13.34 -4.84 13.83
C ILE A 315 -13.05 -5.86 14.93
N GLN A 316 -13.98 -6.79 15.12
CA GLN A 316 -13.78 -7.98 15.92
C GLN A 316 -13.65 -9.21 15.01
N ASP A 317 -12.57 -9.96 15.18
CA ASP A 317 -12.21 -11.11 14.34
C ASP A 317 -11.52 -12.18 15.19
N ASP A 318 -12.11 -13.37 15.33
CA ASP A 318 -11.56 -14.47 16.14
C ASP A 318 -11.02 -14.09 17.53
N GLY A 319 -11.72 -13.16 18.20
CA GLY A 319 -11.34 -12.65 19.53
C GLY A 319 -10.27 -11.55 19.53
N TYR A 320 -9.70 -11.24 18.37
CA TYR A 320 -8.87 -10.06 18.15
C TYR A 320 -9.73 -8.81 17.94
N GLN A 321 -9.21 -7.68 18.44
CA GLN A 321 -9.76 -6.36 18.20
C GLN A 321 -8.80 -5.59 17.32
N LEU A 322 -9.29 -5.20 16.15
CA LEU A 322 -8.57 -4.50 15.10
C LEU A 322 -9.21 -3.12 14.89
N THR A 323 -8.44 -2.18 14.38
CA THR A 323 -8.98 -0.96 13.78
C THR A 323 -8.52 -0.89 12.34
N ALA A 324 -9.45 -0.71 11.41
CA ALA A 324 -9.14 -0.51 10.01
C ALA A 324 -9.44 0.91 9.56
N VAL A 325 -8.60 1.44 8.69
CA VAL A 325 -8.92 2.63 7.92
C VAL A 325 -9.81 2.22 6.76
N PHE A 326 -11.03 2.74 6.72
CA PHE A 326 -11.93 2.60 5.58
C PHE A 326 -12.06 3.92 4.87
N ALA A 327 -11.86 3.93 3.55
CA ALA A 327 -12.02 5.13 2.74
C ALA A 327 -12.86 4.87 1.49
N ARG A 328 -13.68 5.85 1.12
CA ARG A 328 -14.65 5.72 0.01
C ARG A 328 -14.97 7.05 -0.68
N ARG A 329 -15.69 6.94 -1.79
CA ARG A 329 -16.49 8.02 -2.41
C ARG A 329 -17.94 7.55 -2.55
N ASN A 330 -18.87 8.38 -2.99
CA ASN A 330 -20.26 7.97 -3.16
C ASN A 330 -20.41 6.76 -4.12
N ALA A 331 -19.56 6.70 -5.15
CA ALA A 331 -19.60 5.69 -6.21
C ALA A 331 -18.90 4.36 -5.86
N GLY A 332 -17.99 4.33 -4.88
CA GLY A 332 -17.27 3.09 -4.57
C GLY A 332 -16.26 3.21 -3.43
N ILE A 333 -15.64 2.06 -3.13
CA ILE A 333 -14.64 1.88 -2.09
C ILE A 333 -13.29 2.35 -2.63
N ARG A 334 -12.53 3.13 -1.85
CA ARG A 334 -11.20 3.59 -2.26
C ARG A 334 -10.09 2.71 -1.68
N THR A 335 -10.15 2.43 -0.39
CA THR A 335 -9.23 1.52 0.31
C THR A 335 -9.84 1.02 1.60
N PHE A 336 -9.30 -0.08 2.11
CA PHE A 336 -9.62 -0.70 3.38
C PHE A 336 -8.40 -1.46 3.86
N TYR A 337 -7.91 -1.15 5.05
CA TYR A 337 -6.76 -1.85 5.64
C TYR A 337 -6.72 -1.74 7.16
N PRO A 338 -6.32 -2.81 7.89
CA PRO A 338 -6.04 -2.72 9.31
C PRO A 338 -4.80 -1.86 9.56
N ASP A 339 -4.83 -1.07 10.62
CA ASP A 339 -3.74 -0.20 11.03
C ASP A 339 -3.34 -0.51 12.47
N ALA A 340 -2.04 -0.65 12.71
CA ALA A 340 -1.47 -0.91 14.03
C ALA A 340 -1.55 0.33 14.93
N THR A 341 -1.40 1.51 14.32
CA THR A 341 -1.26 2.79 15.01
C THR A 341 -2.13 3.86 14.36
N PRO A 342 -3.44 3.61 14.20
CA PRO A 342 -4.34 4.57 13.56
C PRO A 342 -4.30 5.90 14.31
N SER A 343 -4.40 7.01 13.56
CA SER A 343 -4.40 8.34 14.16
C SER A 343 -5.64 8.51 15.05
N PRO A 344 -5.49 8.89 16.34
CA PRO A 344 -6.64 9.04 17.25
C PRO A 344 -7.54 10.22 16.88
N THR A 345 -7.12 11.07 15.94
CA THR A 345 -7.90 12.21 15.44
C THR A 345 -8.73 11.88 14.21
N ASP A 346 -8.53 10.71 13.61
CA ASP A 346 -9.33 10.31 12.45
C ASP A 346 -10.76 9.98 12.90
N PRO A 347 -11.78 10.37 12.11
CA PRO A 347 -13.16 10.19 12.51
C PRO A 347 -13.52 8.70 12.61
N ALA A 348 -14.34 8.31 13.57
CA ALA A 348 -14.85 6.95 13.67
C ALA A 348 -15.91 6.65 12.61
N CYS A 349 -15.97 5.41 12.12
CA CYS A 349 -17.10 4.93 11.33
C CYS A 349 -18.35 4.83 12.22
N LYS A 350 -19.54 4.81 11.60
CA LYS A 350 -20.81 4.84 12.33
C LYS A 350 -21.00 3.67 13.29
N GLN A 351 -20.48 2.50 12.93
CA GLN A 351 -20.53 1.29 13.73
C GLN A 351 -19.33 0.40 13.43
N GLY A 352 -18.85 -0.34 14.43
CA GLY A 352 -17.88 -1.42 14.23
C GLY A 352 -18.52 -2.67 13.63
N LEU A 353 -17.70 -3.60 13.18
CA LEU A 353 -18.13 -4.87 12.58
C LEU A 353 -17.54 -6.07 13.32
N SER A 354 -18.30 -7.18 13.37
CA SER A 354 -17.83 -8.49 13.83
C SER A 354 -17.89 -9.47 12.67
N LEU A 355 -16.85 -10.26 12.46
CA LEU A 355 -16.86 -11.39 11.53
C LEU A 355 -17.46 -12.68 12.15
N ASN A 356 -17.61 -12.68 13.48
CA ASN A 356 -18.19 -13.75 14.29
C ASN A 356 -19.68 -13.55 14.55
#